data_AF-A0A089VQC0-F1
#
_entry.id   AF-A0A089VQC0-F1
#
_cell.length_a   1.000
_cell.length_b   1.000
_cell.length_c   1.000
_cell.angle_alpha   90.00
_cell.angle_beta   90.00
_cell.angle_gamma   90.00
#
_symmetry.space_group_name_H-M   'P 1'
#
loop_
_entity.id
_entity.type
_entity.pdbx_description
1 polymer ?
#
loop_
_entity_poly.entity_id
_entity_poly.type
_entity_poly.pdbx_seq_one_letter_code
_entity_poly.pdbx_strand_id
1 'polypeptide(L)'
;EDILESYHKISGMRLWDAKHENLSNEIERIKKENDNMQTELRHLKGEDIATLPYPDLIQLQEALDNGISIVSEKEMKIYKKYETKMRMLEEEENQLNYVLHCQQARHKHEMMDGDIREMGGGVCINPPAERDYHYQTPPFGYRVQPIQPNLQDRM
;
A
#
# COMPACT_ATOMS: atom_id res chain seq x y z
N GLU A 1 28.37 27.16 32.80
CA GLU A 1 27.31 27.49 33.78
C GLU A 1 27.87 27.80 35.16
N ASP A 2 28.81 27.00 35.70
CA ASP A 2 29.36 27.13 37.07
C ASP A 2 29.82 28.52 37.53
N ILE A 3 30.43 29.34 36.67
CA ILE A 3 30.98 30.66 37.08
C ILE A 3 29.86 31.67 37.36
N LEU A 4 28.81 31.71 36.54
CA LEU A 4 27.66 32.60 36.74
C LEU A 4 26.86 32.20 37.98
N GLU A 5 26.71 30.90 38.20
CA GLU A 5 26.01 30.35 39.36
C GLU A 5 26.79 30.60 40.65
N SER A 6 28.11 30.44 40.62
CA SER A 6 29.01 30.82 41.72
C SER A 6 28.95 32.32 42.01
N TYR A 7 28.94 33.16 40.97
CA TYR A 7 28.86 34.62 41.11
C TYR A 7 27.50 35.09 41.67
N HIS A 8 26.41 34.42 41.30
CA HIS A 8 25.08 34.66 41.89
C HIS A 8 25.07 34.31 43.38
N LYS A 9 25.67 33.18 43.75
CA LYS A 9 25.72 32.70 45.14
C LYS A 9 26.59 33.58 46.04
N ILE A 10 27.66 34.16 45.49
CA ILE A 10 28.62 35.00 46.23
C ILE A 10 28.19 36.47 46.27
N SER A 11 27.69 37.03 45.15
CA SER A 11 27.39 38.46 45.05
C SER A 11 26.06 38.87 45.68
N GLY A 12 25.14 37.93 45.90
CA GLY A 12 23.78 38.20 46.40
C GLY A 12 22.93 39.08 45.46
N MET A 13 23.45 39.44 44.28
CA MET A 13 22.72 40.17 43.26
C MET A 13 21.92 39.19 42.41
N ARG A 14 20.63 39.49 42.22
CA ARG A 14 19.75 38.75 41.32
C ARG A 14 20.16 39.02 39.87
N LEU A 15 20.92 38.08 39.29
CA LEU A 15 21.39 38.17 37.90
C LEU A 15 20.30 37.84 36.89
N TRP A 16 19.34 37.00 37.28
CA TRP A 16 18.28 36.51 36.41
C TRP A 16 17.00 37.32 36.63
N ASP A 17 16.38 37.78 35.55
CA ASP A 17 15.02 38.30 35.65
C ASP A 17 14.02 37.14 35.83
N ALA A 18 12.80 37.46 36.24
CA ALA A 18 11.75 36.46 36.46
C ALA A 18 11.44 35.62 35.20
N LYS A 19 11.70 36.14 34.00
CA LYS A 19 11.47 35.42 32.75
C LYS A 19 12.52 34.33 32.54
N HIS A 20 13.79 34.64 32.78
CA HIS A 20 14.86 33.67 32.65
C HIS A 20 14.79 32.59 33.74
N GLU A 21 14.43 32.94 34.98
CA GLU A 21 14.19 31.94 36.04
C GLU A 21 13.06 30.98 35.64
N ASN A 22 11.93 31.51 35.15
CA ASN A 22 10.81 30.68 34.67
C ASN A 22 11.21 29.79 33.49
N LEU A 23 12.00 30.31 32.55
CA LEU A 23 12.47 29.52 31.42
C LEU A 23 13.43 28.40 31.86
N SER A 24 14.33 28.68 32.79
CA SER A 24 15.22 27.66 33.35
C SER A 24 14.43 26.55 34.04
N ASN A 25 13.45 26.92 34.87
CA ASN A 25 12.56 25.97 35.54
C ASN A 25 11.77 25.11 34.53
N GLU A 26 11.29 25.70 33.44
CA GLU A 26 10.57 24.97 32.39
C GLU A 26 11.49 23.99 31.65
N ILE A 27 12.73 24.40 31.36
CA ILE A 27 13.74 23.52 30.76
C ILE A 27 14.04 22.34 31.68
N GLU A 28 14.24 22.57 32.98
CA GLU A 28 14.46 21.50 33.96
C GLU A 28 13.27 20.55 34.05
N ARG A 29 12.04 21.09 34.03
CA ARG A 29 10.82 20.30 34.02
C ARG A 29 10.75 19.39 32.79
N ILE A 30 10.99 19.95 31.60
CA ILE A 30 10.98 19.20 30.33
C ILE A 30 12.09 18.15 30.30
N LYS A 31 13.29 18.48 30.79
CA LYS A 31 14.41 17.51 30.89
C LYS A 31 14.00 16.32 31.75
N LYS A 32 13.44 16.59 32.94
CA LYS A 32 12.97 15.55 33.85
C LYS A 32 11.86 14.69 33.22
N GLU A 33 10.91 15.32 32.53
CA GLU A 33 9.85 14.60 31.81
C GLU A 33 10.43 13.70 30.71
N ASN A 34 11.43 14.18 29.96
CA ASN A 34 12.12 13.40 28.94
C ASN A 34 12.87 12.20 29.53
N ASP A 35 13.60 12.41 30.62
CA ASP A 35 14.32 11.34 31.33
C ASP A 35 13.35 10.25 31.85
N ASN A 36 12.17 10.68 32.34
CA ASN A 36 11.11 9.77 32.75
C ASN A 36 10.58 8.97 31.54
N MET A 37 10.24 9.63 30.44
CA MET A 37 9.77 8.97 29.22
C MET A 37 10.80 7.97 28.66
N GLN A 38 12.09 8.32 28.67
CA GLN A 38 13.15 7.41 28.25
C GLN A 38 13.23 6.17 29.15
N THR A 39 13.02 6.35 30.46
CA THR A 39 12.99 5.24 31.39
C THR A 39 11.78 4.34 31.16
N GLU A 40 10.60 4.91 30.93
CA GLU A 40 9.40 4.15 30.55
C GLU A 40 9.61 3.37 29.23
N LEU A 41 10.26 3.99 28.23
CA LEU A 41 10.59 3.32 26.98
C LEU A 41 11.54 2.14 27.16
N ARG A 42 12.51 2.22 28.09
CA ARG A 42 13.37 1.09 28.45
C ARG A 42 12.54 -0.05 29.06
N HIS A 43 11.63 0.26 29.99
CA HIS A 43 10.74 -0.73 30.57
C HIS A 43 9.84 -1.41 29.53
N LEU A 44 9.26 -0.64 28.60
CA LEU A 44 8.46 -1.18 27.50
C LEU A 44 9.26 -2.09 26.57
N LYS A 45 10.57 -1.89 26.45
CA LYS A 45 11.48 -2.76 25.69
C LYS A 45 11.92 -4.01 26.46
N GLY A 46 11.54 -4.15 27.73
CA GLY A 46 11.98 -5.25 28.58
C GLY A 46 13.32 -4.99 29.30
N GLU A 47 13.79 -3.76 29.33
CA GLU A 47 15.01 -3.35 30.05
C GLU A 47 14.67 -2.90 31.49
N ASP A 48 15.62 -2.98 32.42
CA ASP A 48 15.50 -2.53 33.83
C ASP A 48 14.32 -3.10 34.64
N ILE A 49 13.69 -4.18 34.17
CA ILE A 49 12.46 -4.77 34.76
C ILE A 49 12.62 -5.20 36.22
N ALA A 50 13.81 -5.67 36.60
CA ALA A 50 14.09 -6.10 37.97
C ALA A 50 14.03 -4.94 38.99
N THR A 51 14.09 -3.69 38.53
CA THR A 51 14.01 -2.50 39.39
C THR A 51 12.58 -2.04 39.64
N LEU A 52 11.61 -2.53 38.85
CA LEU A 52 10.20 -2.14 38.95
C LEU A 52 9.49 -2.86 40.11
N PRO A 53 8.68 -2.14 40.90
CA PRO A 53 7.84 -2.76 41.89
C PRO A 53 6.67 -3.50 41.22
N TYR A 54 6.11 -4.47 41.93
CA TYR A 54 5.04 -5.34 41.41
C TYR A 54 3.82 -4.60 40.82
N PRO A 55 3.28 -3.52 41.42
CA PRO A 55 2.16 -2.79 40.82
C PRO A 55 2.48 -2.15 39.47
N ASP A 56 3.72 -1.73 39.26
CA ASP A 56 4.15 -1.10 38.01
C ASP A 56 4.40 -2.17 36.94
N LEU A 57 4.81 -3.38 37.34
CA LEU A 57 4.89 -4.53 36.44
C LEU A 57 3.51 -4.92 35.88
N ILE A 58 2.45 -4.89 36.71
CA ILE A 58 1.08 -5.15 36.25
C ILE A 58 0.68 -4.11 35.20
N GLN A 59 0.86 -2.82 35.50
CA GLN A 59 0.53 -1.73 34.58
C GLN A 59 1.31 -1.85 33.26
N LEU A 60 2.59 -2.21 33.34
CA LEU A 60 3.43 -2.46 32.17
C LEU A 60 2.89 -3.62 31.32
N GLN A 61 2.52 -4.73 31.97
CA GLN A 61 1.94 -5.89 31.30
C GLN A 61 0.63 -5.51 30.59
N GLU A 62 -0.29 -4.85 31.27
CA GLU A 62 -1.56 -4.41 30.69
C GLU A 62 -1.34 -3.47 29.49
N ALA A 63 -0.39 -2.52 29.60
CA ALA A 63 -0.04 -1.62 28.50
C ALA A 63 0.51 -2.38 27.28
N LEU A 64 1.38 -3.38 27.50
CA LEU A 64 1.94 -4.22 26.44
C LEU A 64 0.87 -5.11 25.79
N ASP A 65 0.04 -5.78 26.58
CA ASP A 65 -1.04 -6.64 26.09
C ASP A 65 -2.03 -5.84 25.23
N ASN A 66 -2.41 -4.64 25.69
CA ASN A 66 -3.24 -3.72 24.90
C ASN A 66 -2.55 -3.27 23.62
N GLY A 67 -1.27 -2.92 23.68
CA GLY A 67 -0.47 -2.52 22.52
C GLY A 67 -0.41 -3.62 21.45
N ILE A 68 -0.10 -4.86 21.86
CA ILE A 68 -0.06 -6.04 20.99
C ILE A 68 -1.44 -6.25 20.35
N SER A 69 -2.50 -6.25 21.15
CA SER A 69 -3.88 -6.43 20.66
C SER A 69 -4.24 -5.42 19.56
N ILE A 70 -3.93 -4.14 19.77
CA ILE A 70 -4.19 -3.06 18.79
C ILE A 70 -3.37 -3.25 17.51
N VAL A 71 -2.08 -3.61 17.63
CA VAL A 71 -1.21 -3.84 16.47
C VAL A 71 -1.69 -5.04 15.66
N SER A 72 -1.96 -6.17 16.31
CA SER A 72 -2.47 -7.37 15.66
C SER A 72 -3.82 -7.14 14.96
N GLU A 73 -4.71 -6.33 15.55
CA GLU A 73 -5.96 -5.97 14.91
C GLU A 73 -5.73 -5.18 13.61
N LYS A 74 -4.78 -4.23 13.63
CA LYS A 74 -4.40 -3.44 12.43
C LYS A 74 -3.76 -4.31 11.36
N GLU A 75 -2.84 -5.20 11.74
CA GLU A 75 -2.20 -6.15 10.83
C GLU A 75 -3.22 -7.07 10.17
N MET A 76 -4.15 -7.63 10.97
CA MET A 76 -5.23 -8.47 10.46
C MET A 76 -6.14 -7.71 9.49
N LYS A 77 -6.45 -6.43 9.76
CA LYS A 77 -7.22 -5.58 8.83
C LYS A 77 -6.49 -5.39 7.50
N ILE A 78 -5.17 -5.21 7.53
CA ILE A 78 -4.35 -5.08 6.31
C ILE A 78 -4.32 -6.42 5.55
N TYR A 79 -4.05 -7.52 6.25
CA TYR A 79 -4.03 -8.86 5.67
C TYR A 79 -5.34 -9.18 4.93
N LYS A 80 -6.49 -8.96 5.58
CA LYS A 80 -7.81 -9.17 4.97
C LYS A 80 -8.03 -8.35 3.70
N LYS A 81 -7.53 -7.11 3.63
CA LYS A 81 -7.62 -6.29 2.42
C LYS A 81 -6.79 -6.87 1.27
N TYR A 82 -5.60 -7.41 1.55
CA TYR A 82 -4.78 -8.05 0.54
C TYR A 82 -5.39 -9.37 0.08
N GLU A 83 -5.92 -10.17 1.01
CA GLU A 83 -6.61 -11.42 0.72
C GLU A 83 -7.81 -11.22 -0.20
N THR A 84 -8.66 -10.22 0.07
CA THR A 84 -9.79 -9.91 -0.81
C THR A 84 -9.35 -9.40 -2.18
N LYS A 85 -8.31 -8.55 -2.23
CA LYS A 85 -7.75 -8.06 -3.50
C LYS A 85 -7.19 -9.22 -4.33
N MET A 86 -6.47 -10.14 -3.72
CA MET A 86 -5.90 -11.31 -4.39
C MET A 86 -7.00 -12.18 -5.00
N ARG A 87 -8.06 -12.46 -4.24
CA ARG A 87 -9.21 -13.23 -4.73
C ARG A 87 -9.89 -12.57 -5.93
N MET A 88 -10.11 -11.25 -5.88
CA MET A 88 -10.70 -10.53 -7.01
C MET A 88 -9.80 -10.57 -8.25
N LEU A 89 -8.48 -10.46 -8.09
CA LEU A 89 -7.54 -10.57 -9.20
C LEU A 89 -7.53 -11.98 -9.82
N GLU A 90 -7.56 -13.03 -9.00
CA GLU A 90 -7.67 -14.41 -9.47
C GLU A 90 -8.99 -14.63 -10.23
N GLU A 91 -10.10 -14.07 -9.74
CA GLU A 91 -11.39 -14.13 -10.42
C GLU A 91 -11.35 -13.42 -11.79
N GLU A 92 -10.78 -12.21 -11.86
CA GLU A 92 -10.61 -11.47 -13.13
C GLU A 92 -9.70 -12.20 -14.11
N GLU A 93 -8.58 -12.77 -13.64
CA GLU A 93 -7.67 -13.57 -14.46
C GLU A 93 -8.38 -14.79 -15.05
N ASN A 94 -9.14 -15.51 -14.22
CA ASN A 94 -9.91 -16.67 -14.65
C ASN A 94 -10.97 -16.28 -15.71
N GLN A 95 -11.67 -15.16 -15.51
CA GLN A 95 -12.63 -14.64 -16.48
C GLN A 95 -11.95 -14.28 -17.81
N LEU A 96 -10.81 -13.61 -17.77
CA LEU A 96 -10.08 -13.22 -18.97
C LEU A 96 -9.55 -14.44 -19.73
N ASN A 97 -9.00 -15.43 -19.02
CA ASN A 97 -8.56 -16.70 -19.60
C ASN A 97 -9.71 -17.45 -20.26
N TYR A 98 -10.89 -17.47 -19.64
CA TYR A 98 -12.08 -18.08 -20.22
C TYR A 98 -12.50 -17.38 -21.53
N VAL A 99 -12.55 -16.04 -21.54
CA VAL A 99 -12.88 -15.26 -22.74
C VAL A 99 -11.87 -15.50 -23.85
N LEU A 100 -10.58 -15.51 -23.52
CA LEU A 100 -9.49 -15.77 -24.46
C LEU A 100 -9.63 -17.17 -25.09
N HIS A 101 -9.89 -18.19 -24.27
CA HIS A 101 -10.10 -19.55 -24.75
C HIS A 101 -11.32 -19.66 -25.69
N CYS A 102 -12.42 -19.00 -25.35
CA CYS A 102 -13.61 -18.93 -26.21
C CYS A 102 -13.32 -18.28 -27.57
N GLN A 103 -12.56 -17.18 -27.59
CA GLN A 103 -12.17 -16.51 -28.83
C GLN A 103 -11.26 -17.38 -29.70
N GLN A 104 -10.27 -18.06 -29.09
CA GLN A 104 -9.40 -18.98 -29.81
C GLN A 104 -10.17 -20.17 -30.41
N ALA A 105 -11.14 -20.72 -29.67
CA ALA A 105 -12.01 -21.77 -30.16
C ALA A 105 -12.89 -21.30 -31.33
N ARG A 106 -13.48 -20.10 -31.23
CA ARG A 106 -14.25 -19.48 -32.32
C ARG A 106 -13.38 -19.27 -33.56
N HIS A 107 -12.20 -18.69 -33.41
CA HIS A 107 -11.27 -18.46 -34.51
C HIS A 107 -10.85 -19.77 -35.19
N LYS A 108 -10.57 -20.84 -34.42
CA LYS A 108 -10.29 -22.17 -34.99
C LYS A 108 -11.49 -22.74 -35.77
N HIS A 109 -12.71 -22.55 -35.26
CA HIS A 109 -13.91 -23.00 -35.96
C HIS A 109 -14.14 -22.23 -37.27
N GLU A 110 -13.96 -20.91 -37.27
CA GLU A 110 -14.07 -20.06 -38.47
C GLU A 110 -13.03 -20.45 -39.54
N MET A 111 -11.80 -20.79 -39.14
CA MET A 111 -10.76 -21.27 -40.06
C MET A 111 -11.11 -22.65 -40.67
N MET A 112 -11.73 -23.55 -39.90
CA MET A 112 -12.16 -24.86 -40.40
C MET A 112 -13.45 -24.80 -41.24
N ASP A 113 -14.39 -23.91 -40.93
CA ASP A 113 -15.64 -23.74 -41.67
C ASP A 113 -15.42 -22.96 -42.99
N GLY A 114 -14.43 -22.06 -43.03
CA GLY A 114 -13.92 -21.45 -44.26
C GLY A 114 -13.35 -22.49 -45.24
N ASP A 115 -12.57 -23.46 -44.74
CA ASP A 115 -12.03 -24.57 -45.52
C ASP A 115 -13.13 -25.53 -46.06
N ILE A 116 -14.23 -25.74 -45.33
CA ILE A 116 -15.34 -26.61 -45.79
C ILE A 116 -16.16 -25.95 -46.92
N ARG A 117 -16.26 -24.62 -46.96
CA ARG A 117 -16.98 -23.90 -48.02
C ARG A 117 -16.18 -23.76 -49.32
N GLU A 118 -14.87 -24.04 -49.29
CA GLU A 118 -13.99 -24.01 -50.47
C GLU A 118 -13.56 -25.42 -50.93
N MET A 119 -14.14 -26.50 -50.38
CA MET A 119 -13.90 -27.88 -50.87
C MET A 119 -14.93 -28.31 -51.92
N GLY A 120 -15.26 -27.38 -52.84
CA GLY A 120 -16.11 -27.59 -54.02
C GLY A 120 -15.33 -27.74 -55.34
N GLY A 121 -14.03 -28.04 -55.30
CA GLY A 121 -13.24 -28.27 -56.51
C GLY A 121 -11.81 -28.79 -56.28
N GLY A 122 -11.57 -30.05 -56.64
CA GLY A 122 -10.30 -30.52 -57.22
C GLY A 122 -9.01 -30.61 -56.36
N VAL A 123 -8.82 -31.75 -55.70
CA VAL A 123 -7.59 -32.61 -55.61
C VAL A 123 -6.17 -31.97 -55.69
N CYS A 124 -5.44 -32.10 -54.56
CA CYS A 124 -4.02 -32.48 -54.33
C CYS A 124 -2.84 -31.48 -54.22
N ILE A 125 -2.23 -31.52 -53.02
CA ILE A 125 -0.78 -31.72 -52.68
C ILE A 125 0.20 -30.52 -52.81
N ASN A 126 0.51 -29.88 -51.66
CA ASN A 126 1.86 -29.67 -51.04
C ASN A 126 1.93 -28.42 -50.13
N PRO A 127 2.52 -28.49 -48.90
CA PRO A 127 3.04 -27.33 -48.14
C PRO A 127 4.59 -27.26 -48.25
N PRO A 128 5.32 -26.34 -47.59
CA PRO A 128 5.04 -24.96 -47.14
C PRO A 128 6.12 -23.96 -47.65
N ALA A 129 5.79 -22.70 -47.92
CA ALA A 129 6.80 -21.65 -48.10
C ALA A 129 6.32 -20.28 -47.64
N GLU A 130 7.04 -19.77 -46.65
CA GLU A 130 7.46 -18.37 -46.49
C GLU A 130 6.43 -17.25 -46.68
N ARG A 131 6.10 -16.69 -45.51
CA ARG A 131 5.76 -15.29 -45.26
C ARG A 131 6.00 -14.34 -46.43
N ASP A 132 4.95 -13.69 -46.90
CA ASP A 132 5.07 -12.29 -47.31
C ASP A 132 3.79 -11.51 -47.01
N TYR A 133 3.97 -10.34 -46.38
CA TYR A 133 2.90 -9.46 -45.93
C TYR A 133 2.26 -8.78 -47.15
N HIS A 134 1.01 -9.11 -47.48
CA HIS A 134 0.21 -8.28 -48.37
C HIS A 134 -1.10 -7.88 -47.68
N TYR A 135 -1.16 -6.61 -47.26
CA TYR A 135 -2.37 -5.96 -46.79
C TYR A 135 -3.40 -5.94 -47.94
N GLN A 136 -4.30 -6.91 -47.96
CA GLN A 136 -5.50 -6.83 -48.78
C GLN A 136 -6.60 -6.14 -47.96
N THR A 137 -6.81 -4.88 -48.27
CA THR A 137 -7.89 -4.03 -47.77
C THR A 137 -9.26 -4.69 -48.01
N PRO A 138 -10.06 -5.01 -46.97
CA PRO A 138 -11.42 -5.51 -47.19
C PRO A 138 -12.38 -4.38 -47.63
N PRO A 139 -13.35 -4.64 -48.54
CA PRO A 139 -14.17 -3.62 -49.18
C PRO A 139 -15.43 -3.27 -48.37
N PHE A 140 -15.31 -3.15 -47.05
CA PHE A 140 -16.43 -2.78 -46.19
C PHE A 140 -16.03 -1.61 -45.30
N GLY A 141 -16.46 -0.41 -45.69
CA GLY A 141 -16.31 0.79 -44.88
C GLY A 141 -17.12 0.66 -43.59
N TYR A 142 -16.43 0.58 -42.45
CA TYR A 142 -17.06 0.67 -41.14
C TYR A 142 -17.63 2.09 -40.96
N ARG A 143 -18.94 2.28 -41.17
CA ARG A 143 -19.64 3.44 -40.63
C ARG A 143 -19.96 3.16 -39.17
N VAL A 144 -19.16 3.74 -38.28
CA VAL A 144 -19.45 3.78 -36.85
C VAL A 144 -20.61 4.74 -36.65
N GLN A 145 -21.82 4.24 -36.38
CA GLN A 145 -22.88 5.09 -35.85
C GLN A 145 -22.57 5.39 -34.38
N PRO A 146 -22.65 6.66 -33.93
CA PRO A 146 -22.46 6.97 -32.51
C PRO A 146 -23.67 6.42 -31.73
N ILE A 147 -23.43 5.49 -30.79
CA ILE A 147 -24.48 4.91 -29.90
C ILE A 147 -24.62 5.76 -28.61
N GLN A 148 -24.16 7.02 -28.62
CA GLN A 148 -24.18 7.86 -27.42
C GLN A 148 -24.82 9.23 -27.72
N PRO A 149 -25.95 9.60 -27.08
CA PRO A 149 -26.69 10.84 -27.35
C PRO A 149 -26.00 12.11 -26.81
N ASN A 150 -24.83 12.00 -26.20
CA ASN A 150 -24.18 13.04 -25.41
C ASN A 150 -22.98 13.71 -26.13
N LEU A 151 -22.90 13.62 -27.46
CA LEU A 151 -21.88 14.29 -28.30
C LEU A 151 -22.47 15.29 -29.30
N GLN A 152 -23.68 15.80 -29.07
CA GLN A 152 -24.22 16.92 -29.84
C GLN A 152 -23.96 18.21 -29.07
N ASP A 153 -22.84 18.85 -29.36
CA ASP A 153 -22.60 20.22 -28.91
C ASP A 153 -22.38 21.15 -30.11
N ARG A 154 -23.28 22.13 -30.17
CA ARG A 154 -23.13 23.51 -30.65
C ARG A 154 -22.37 23.75 -31.96
N MET A 155 -23.13 24.11 -32.98
CA MET A 155 -22.92 25.37 -33.71
C MET A 155 -24.23 26.14 -33.76
#